data_AF-A0A944CTN9-F1
#
_entry.id   AF-A0A944CTN9-F1
#
_cell.length_a   1.000
_cell.length_b   1.000
_cell.length_c   1.000
_cell.angle_alpha   90.00
_cell.angle_beta   90.00
_cell.angle_gamma   90.00
#
_symmetry.space_group_name_H-M   'P 1'
#
loop_
_entity.id
_entity.type
_entity.pdbx_description
1 polymer ?
#
loop_
_entity_poly.entity_id
_entity_poly.type
_entity_poly.pdbx_seq_one_letter_code
_entity_poly.pdbx_strand_id
1 'polypeptide(L)'
;MATKVIDVREYTVRAHKRQIHTRVFNFVCKECNQATKRETFGTRPLYCECCRPPQPPKKSLQVSTPSKPRAMTYTSNIDLG
;
A
#
# COMPACT_ATOMS: atom_id res chain seq x y z
N MET A 1 -2.46 41.30 25.09
CA MET A 1 -2.46 39.92 24.57
C MET A 1 -1.17 39.73 23.79
N ALA A 2 -0.37 38.71 24.09
CA ALA A 2 0.92 38.51 23.43
C ALA A 2 0.72 37.81 22.08
N THR A 3 1.01 38.52 20.98
CA THR A 3 0.98 37.99 19.61
C THR A 3 2.40 37.68 19.16
N LYS A 4 2.60 36.50 18.57
CA LYS A 4 3.84 36.10 17.89
C LYS A 4 3.52 35.75 16.44
N VAL A 5 4.36 36.21 15.53
CA VAL A 5 4.31 35.87 14.10
C VAL A 5 5.13 34.59 13.90
N ILE A 6 4.52 33.59 13.27
CA ILE A 6 5.15 32.29 12.99
C ILE A 6 5.15 32.09 11.48
N ASP A 7 6.34 31.91 10.89
CA ASP A 7 6.47 31.52 9.49
C ASP A 7 6.34 30.00 9.35
N VAL A 8 5.23 29.55 8.76
CA VAL A 8 4.99 28.14 8.44
C VAL A 8 5.53 27.84 7.04
N ARG A 9 6.53 26.95 6.95
CA ARG A 9 7.02 26.45 5.65
C ARG A 9 6.24 25.21 5.26
N GLU A 10 5.43 25.32 4.21
CA GLU A 10 4.71 24.20 3.62
C GLU A 10 5.63 23.46 2.63
N TYR A 11 5.78 22.14 2.81
CA TYR A 11 6.56 21.30 1.90
C TYR A 11 5.60 20.44 1.06
N THR A 12 5.66 20.58 -0.26
CA THR A 12 4.88 19.73 -1.18
C THR A 12 5.67 18.47 -1.51
N VAL A 13 5.16 17.31 -1.07
CA VAL A 13 5.80 16.02 -1.32
C VAL A 13 5.50 15.56 -2.75
N ARG A 14 6.54 15.22 -3.52
CA ARG A 14 6.36 14.64 -4.86
C ARG A 14 5.79 13.23 -4.76
N ALA A 15 4.79 12.94 -5.59
CA ALA A 15 4.24 11.60 -5.70
C ALA A 15 5.30 10.60 -6.22
N HIS A 16 5.54 9.53 -5.48
CA HIS A 16 6.43 8.46 -5.88
C HIS A 16 5.81 7.62 -7.00
N LYS A 17 6.59 7.35 -8.06
CA LYS A 17 6.20 6.48 -9.18
C LYS A 17 7.20 5.33 -9.29
N ARG A 18 6.69 4.11 -9.53
CA ARG A 18 7.50 2.93 -9.84
C ARG A 18 6.98 2.24 -11.09
N GLN A 19 7.89 1.74 -11.91
CA GLN A 19 7.55 0.89 -13.05
C GLN A 19 7.56 -0.57 -12.58
N ILE A 20 6.50 -1.32 -12.90
CA ILE A 20 6.40 -2.75 -12.57
C ILE A 20 6.41 -3.52 -13.89
N HIS A 21 7.43 -4.37 -14.09
CA HIS A 21 7.54 -5.21 -15.27
C HIS A 21 6.73 -6.50 -15.12
N THR A 22 6.08 -6.93 -16.20
CA THR A 22 5.49 -8.27 -16.29
C THR A 22 6.57 -9.33 -16.51
N ARG A 23 6.30 -10.55 -16.07
CA ARG A 23 7.10 -11.74 -16.40
C ARG A 23 6.20 -12.82 -16.99
N VAL A 24 6.69 -13.51 -18.02
CA VAL A 24 6.02 -14.69 -18.61
C VAL A 24 6.48 -15.93 -17.85
N PHE A 25 5.53 -16.70 -17.32
CA PHE A 25 5.80 -18.00 -16.69
C PHE A 25 5.21 -19.12 -17.54
N ASN A 26 6.02 -20.14 -17.81
CA ASN A 26 5.59 -21.43 -18.35
C ASN A 26 5.42 -22.40 -17.18
N PHE A 27 4.22 -22.93 -16.97
CA PHE A 27 3.92 -23.82 -15.85
C PHE A 27 2.81 -24.82 -16.19
N VAL A 28 2.71 -25.86 -15.38
CA VAL A 28 1.63 -26.84 -15.47
C VAL A 28 0.55 -26.45 -14.47
N CYS A 29 -0.70 -26.33 -14.94
CA CYS A 29 -1.83 -26.01 -14.08
C CYS A 29 -2.08 -27.13 -13.07
N LYS A 30 -2.29 -26.80 -11.79
CA LYS A 30 -2.56 -27.79 -10.74
C LYS A 30 -3.88 -28.55 -10.93
N GLU A 31 -4.86 -27.96 -11.60
CA GLU A 31 -6.21 -28.54 -11.74
C GLU A 31 -6.37 -29.35 -13.04
N CYS A 32 -6.03 -28.76 -14.18
CA CYS A 32 -6.17 -29.44 -15.48
C CYS A 32 -4.91 -30.14 -15.96
N ASN A 33 -3.77 -30.00 -15.26
CA ASN A 33 -2.48 -30.56 -15.65
C ASN A 33 -1.98 -30.18 -17.05
N GLN A 34 -2.54 -29.14 -17.66
CA GLN A 34 -2.12 -28.64 -18.97
C GLN A 34 -0.95 -27.67 -18.83
N ALA A 35 0.02 -27.77 -19.75
CA ALA A 35 1.11 -26.82 -19.89
C ALA A 35 0.56 -25.47 -20.40
N THR A 36 0.73 -24.42 -19.60
CA THR A 36 0.18 -23.09 -19.86
C THR A 36 1.27 -22.03 -19.74
N LYS A 37 1.12 -20.95 -20.52
CA LYS A 37 1.93 -19.72 -20.43
C LYS A 37 1.10 -18.57 -19.90
N ARG A 38 1.65 -17.75 -19.00
CA ARG A 38 0.93 -16.61 -18.41
C ARG A 38 1.84 -15.45 -18.04
N GLU A 39 1.38 -14.23 -18.32
CA GLU A 39 2.02 -12.99 -17.86
C GLU A 39 1.45 -12.52 -16.52
N THR A 40 2.33 -12.27 -15.55
CA THR A 40 1.96 -11.68 -14.26
C THR A 40 2.97 -10.64 -13.78
N PHE A 41 2.48 -9.66 -13.03
CA PHE A 41 3.28 -8.63 -12.34
C PHE A 41 3.87 -9.10 -11.00
N GLY A 42 3.82 -10.39 -10.72
CA GLY A 42 4.09 -10.92 -9.37
C GLY A 42 4.66 -12.34 -9.40
N THR A 43 4.24 -13.13 -8.40
CA THR A 43 4.69 -14.52 -8.25
C THR A 43 4.18 -15.43 -9.37
N ARG A 44 4.82 -16.59 -9.48
CA ARG A 44 4.45 -17.63 -10.43
C ARG A 44 3.00 -18.09 -10.20
N PRO A 45 2.13 -18.09 -11.22
CA PRO A 45 0.76 -18.58 -11.11
C PRO A 45 0.68 -20.09 -10.85
N LEU A 46 -0.34 -20.52 -10.11
CA LEU A 46 -0.65 -21.94 -9.84
C LEU A 46 -1.68 -22.55 -10.80
N TYR A 47 -2.58 -21.72 -11.31
CA TYR A 47 -3.74 -22.14 -12.11
C TYR A 47 -3.78 -21.44 -13.47
N CYS A 48 -4.35 -22.13 -14.45
CA CYS A 48 -4.63 -21.61 -15.78
C CYS A 48 -5.65 -20.44 -15.73
N GLU A 49 -5.85 -19.72 -16.84
CA GLU A 49 -6.84 -18.62 -16.85
C GLU A 49 -8.27 -19.10 -16.64
N CYS A 50 -8.61 -20.29 -17.14
CA CYS A 50 -9.95 -20.88 -16.97
C CYS A 50 -10.16 -21.51 -15.58
N CYS A 51 -9.07 -21.99 -14.97
CA CYS A 51 -9.05 -22.75 -13.72
C CYS A 51 -8.90 -21.84 -12.50
N ARG A 52 -8.66 -20.54 -12.71
CA ARG A 52 -8.40 -19.61 -11.62
C ARG A 52 -9.68 -19.43 -10.80
N PRO A 53 -9.61 -19.52 -9.46
CA PRO A 53 -10.75 -19.18 -8.61
C PRO A 53 -11.21 -17.74 -8.87
N PRO A 54 -12.53 -17.47 -8.88
CA PRO A 54 -13.03 -16.11 -9.08
C PRO A 54 -12.36 -15.16 -8.09
N GLN A 55 -11.76 -14.08 -8.58
CA GLN A 55 -11.11 -13.13 -7.70
C GLN A 55 -12.17 -12.53 -6.76
N PRO A 56 -11.90 -12.45 -5.46
CA PRO A 56 -12.80 -11.76 -4.56
C PRO A 56 -12.98 -10.32 -5.07
N PRO A 57 -14.21 -9.78 -4.98
CA PRO A 57 -14.46 -8.41 -5.41
C PRO A 57 -13.47 -7.50 -4.70
N LYS A 58 -12.79 -6.64 -5.46
CA LYS A 58 -11.87 -5.65 -4.90
C LYS A 58 -12.68 -4.86 -3.88
N LYS A 59 -12.41 -5.08 -2.58
CA LYS A 59 -12.96 -4.20 -1.53
C LYS A 59 -12.61 -2.79 -1.98
N SER A 60 -13.63 -1.97 -2.18
CA SER A 60 -13.44 -0.55 -2.47
C SER A 60 -12.39 -0.03 -1.50
N LEU A 61 -11.39 0.68 -2.01
CA LEU A 61 -10.37 1.33 -1.19
C LEU A 61 -11.12 2.05 -0.06
N GLN A 62 -11.10 1.47 1.14
CA GLN A 62 -11.58 2.18 2.29
C GLN A 62 -10.59 3.32 2.46
N VAL A 63 -11.02 4.50 2.05
CA VAL A 63 -10.31 5.74 2.31
C VAL A 63 -10.18 5.81 3.82
N SER A 64 -9.04 5.36 4.34
CA SER A 64 -8.71 5.54 5.74
C SER A 64 -8.65 7.03 5.96
N THR A 65 -9.67 7.59 6.60
CA THR A 65 -9.61 8.98 7.03
C THR A 65 -8.40 9.11 7.96
N PRO A 66 -7.53 10.11 7.75
CA PRO A 66 -6.38 10.29 8.62
C PRO A 66 -6.88 10.44 10.06
N SER A 67 -6.42 9.56 10.94
CA SER A 67 -6.74 9.65 12.36
C SER A 67 -6.18 10.97 12.88
N LYS A 68 -6.97 11.66 13.72
CA LYS A 68 -6.51 12.91 14.36
C LYS A 68 -5.21 12.62 15.12
N PRO A 69 -4.16 13.45 14.96
CA PRO A 69 -2.92 13.27 15.71
C PRO A 69 -3.23 13.31 17.20
N ARG A 70 -2.70 12.35 17.96
CA ARG A 70 -2.85 12.34 19.42
C ARG A 70 -1.97 13.45 19.99
N ALA A 71 -2.50 14.21 20.95
CA ALA A 71 -1.71 15.19 21.67
C ALA A 71 -0.55 14.48 22.40
N MET A 72 0.67 14.95 22.16
CA MET A 72 1.86 14.46 22.84
C MET A 72 1.96 15.14 24.21
N THR A 73 1.59 14.44 25.28
CA THR A 73 1.82 14.90 26.65
C THR A 73 3.27 14.66 27.02
N TYR A 74 4.05 15.73 27.16
CA TYR A 74 5.41 15.68 27.67
C TYR A 74 5.36 15.69 29.20
N THR A 75 5.81 14.62 29.83
CA THR A 75 6.04 14.56 31.27
C THR A 75 7.49 14.89 31.55
N SER A 76 7.77 16.09 32.09
CA SER A 76 9.08 16.42 32.67
C SER A 76 9.06 16.24 34.18
N ASN A 77 10.02 15.50 34.73
CA ASN A 77 10.27 15.40 36.17
C ASN A 77 11.03 16.64 36.71
N ILE A 78 10.68 17.85 36.28
CA ILE A 78 11.30 19.07 36.78
C ILE A 78 10.26 19.84 37.57
N ASP A 79 10.39 19.79 38.89
CA ASP A 79 9.72 20.69 39.81
C ASP A 79 10.50 22.02 39.84
N LEU A 80 9.90 23.07 39.29
CA LEU A 80 10.37 24.44 39.48
C LEU A 80 9.86 24.93 40.84
N GLY A 81 10.70 24.76 41.86
CA GLY A 81 10.52 25.34 43.19
C GLY A 81 10.75 26.84 43.23
#